data_AF-A0A0D0VU59-F1
#
_entry.id   AF-A0A0D0VU59-F1
#
_cell.length_a   1.000
_cell.length_b   1.000
_cell.length_c   1.000
_cell.angle_alpha   90.00
_cell.angle_beta   90.00
_cell.angle_gamma   90.00
#
_symmetry.space_group_name_H-M   'P 1'
#
loop_
_entity.id
_entity.type
_entity.pdbx_description
1 polymer ?
#
loop_
_entity_poly.entity_id
_entity_poly.type
_entity_poly.pdbx_seq_one_letter_code
_entity_poly.pdbx_strand_id
1 'polypeptide(L)'
;MPRYLRIYIAVAAFALLAAVHYHLPRFRRGAEYFASPSAGVFDGEDGQRTDSAGVVVDEKGLMSYSPGHAGHPVEMLVERAKKLAEDMERRIASVKSVKDSAKDYLISFGMRPPRGFDAWYAYTQSVPAPHPPPLPSLIPLVHRPMLPFLSHPAALLRTRVEELRGNDASIFTLTFVPDGQGDRGTACAANGEWHTKDWHVRDKGMVLVRGAAAWSWRCNNTLSLLLPLLPLMPEEMFSQIPPLELAFSIDDGPRGMVHNTFRERSEVLARSGRLWSEAQLHQAEQAMRWTYGWSWSCPENTPLKGRGSDLVLNDLNDIVSAESQHVAGDKTFIADFDKSIDYCMNPDLMSLTKWNSDLVGVPLDGVHETVEFIPWEKKEINKAFWRGTATGLFHDKLNAWRQSQRERLHWFGNNMTGTVPLLLPDGSIKHWDRADLVDKWSDVGLSGGPTQCNVEDGTCDAMAEEIDFKDRVSKEDGINNGWSSRFRRLLQGNNVVFKSTLYVNSPIFQQDMLIPWYHYVPTKLDYSDIFDILAFFQGSPDGSIPGRDDLAKEIAAHAHEFVQERWREEDMRSFMYLLILEYWRLMSDDRKAASYQG
;
A
#
# COMPACT_ATOMS: atom_id res chain seq x y z
N MET A 1 9.50 -6.72 -30.16
CA MET A 1 8.39 -6.22 -29.32
C MET A 1 8.77 -4.83 -28.86
N PRO A 2 7.90 -3.81 -29.00
CA PRO A 2 8.33 -2.46 -28.70
C PRO A 2 8.16 -2.28 -27.16
N ARG A 3 9.23 -1.81 -26.52
CA ARG A 3 9.52 -1.90 -25.08
C ARG A 3 9.44 -0.53 -24.40
N TYR A 4 8.41 -0.32 -23.59
CA TYR A 4 8.05 0.95 -22.94
C TYR A 4 8.67 1.16 -21.54
N LEU A 5 8.77 2.41 -21.11
CA LEU A 5 8.80 2.82 -19.70
C LEU A 5 7.39 2.63 -19.13
N ARG A 6 7.17 1.92 -18.01
CA ARG A 6 5.81 1.48 -17.63
C ARG A 6 5.30 2.21 -16.38
N ILE A 7 4.13 2.84 -16.47
CA ILE A 7 3.46 3.46 -15.32
C ILE A 7 2.58 2.39 -14.64
N TYR A 8 2.70 2.27 -13.32
CA TYR A 8 1.79 1.49 -12.48
C TYR A 8 0.85 2.43 -11.70
N ILE A 9 -0.45 2.11 -11.74
CA ILE A 9 -1.46 2.83 -10.97
C ILE A 9 -2.29 1.83 -10.17
N ALA A 10 -2.34 2.00 -8.86
CA ALA A 10 -3.24 1.29 -7.94
C ALA A 10 -4.37 2.23 -7.50
N VAL A 11 -5.62 1.84 -7.77
CA VAL A 11 -6.86 2.56 -7.41
C VAL A 11 -7.82 1.58 -6.75
N ALA A 12 -8.53 1.98 -5.70
CA ALA A 12 -9.69 1.25 -5.18
C ALA A 12 -10.95 2.10 -5.20
N ALA A 13 -12.09 1.42 -5.37
CA ALA A 13 -13.41 1.98 -5.64
C ALA A 13 -14.24 2.22 -4.38
N PHE A 14 -14.82 3.42 -4.18
CA PHE A 14 -15.83 3.63 -3.12
C PHE A 14 -16.91 4.67 -3.42
N ALA A 15 -18.15 4.33 -3.03
CA ALA A 15 -19.31 5.21 -2.95
C ALA A 15 -19.53 5.80 -1.53
N LEU A 16 -20.25 6.93 -1.44
CA LEU A 16 -20.53 7.73 -0.23
C LEU A 16 -22.04 7.93 0.02
N LEU A 17 -22.46 7.96 1.29
CA LEU A 17 -23.75 8.50 1.77
C LEU A 17 -23.49 9.30 3.06
N ALA A 18 -23.99 10.54 3.17
CA ALA A 18 -23.80 11.43 4.33
C ALA A 18 -25.02 12.33 4.60
N ALA A 19 -25.30 12.67 5.88
CA ALA A 19 -26.24 13.74 6.27
C ALA A 19 -26.05 14.35 7.71
N VAL A 20 -25.74 15.67 7.74
CA VAL A 20 -26.32 16.86 8.49
C VAL A 20 -26.27 17.07 10.06
N HIS A 21 -25.41 18.03 10.48
CA HIS A 21 -25.46 19.22 11.43
C HIS A 21 -25.98 19.22 12.93
N TYR A 22 -25.18 19.74 13.90
CA TYR A 22 -25.21 21.08 14.59
C TYR A 22 -24.37 21.16 15.93
N HIS A 23 -23.99 22.40 16.33
CA HIS A 23 -22.98 22.97 17.27
C HIS A 23 -22.83 22.55 18.77
N LEU A 24 -21.59 22.70 19.33
CA LEU A 24 -21.19 23.45 20.58
C LEU A 24 -19.66 23.24 20.95
N PRO A 25 -19.02 24.02 21.88
CA PRO A 25 -17.62 24.49 21.77
C PRO A 25 -16.51 23.70 22.52
N ARG A 26 -15.28 23.96 22.07
CA ARG A 26 -13.97 23.29 22.31
C ARG A 26 -13.32 23.54 23.68
N PHE A 27 -12.58 22.54 24.15
CA PHE A 27 -11.45 22.69 25.08
C PHE A 27 -10.19 21.98 24.56
N ARG A 28 -9.06 22.70 24.55
CA ARG A 28 -7.75 22.30 24.01
C ARG A 28 -6.87 21.57 25.05
N ARG A 29 -6.13 20.55 24.61
CA ARG A 29 -4.69 20.33 24.88
C ARG A 29 -4.17 19.19 24.00
N GLY A 30 -3.11 19.45 23.22
CA GLY A 30 -2.55 18.56 22.21
C GLY A 30 -1.51 17.57 22.75
N ALA A 31 -1.29 16.51 21.99
CA ALA A 31 -0.18 15.58 22.10
C ALA A 31 0.36 15.27 20.70
N GLU A 32 1.69 15.26 20.56
CA GLU A 32 2.44 15.18 19.32
C GLU A 32 2.45 13.77 18.71
N TYR A 33 2.40 13.71 17.37
CA TYR A 33 2.35 12.49 16.57
C TYR A 33 3.73 11.96 16.20
N PHE A 34 3.97 10.67 16.46
CA PHE A 34 5.22 9.99 16.14
C PHE A 34 5.25 9.53 14.69
N ALA A 35 6.20 10.10 13.95
CA ALA A 35 6.55 9.76 12.59
C ALA A 35 7.30 8.41 12.50
N SER A 36 7.18 7.77 11.33
CA SER A 36 8.09 6.75 10.82
C SER A 36 9.56 7.19 10.98
N PRO A 37 10.53 6.28 11.20
CA PRO A 37 11.88 6.66 11.59
C PRO A 37 12.70 7.13 10.37
N SER A 38 12.40 8.32 9.86
CA SER A 38 13.41 9.19 9.28
C SER A 38 13.88 10.12 10.39
N ALA A 39 14.97 9.75 11.05
CA ALA A 39 15.64 10.62 12.03
C ALA A 39 16.24 11.82 11.29
N GLY A 40 15.41 12.81 10.98
CA GLY A 40 15.81 14.13 10.49
C GLY A 40 15.93 15.11 11.66
N VAL A 41 16.84 16.06 11.54
CA VAL A 41 17.00 17.17 12.49
C VAL A 41 15.87 18.17 12.23
N PHE A 42 15.09 18.51 13.26
CA PHE A 42 14.21 19.67 13.20
C PHE A 42 15.08 20.92 13.24
N ASP A 43 15.11 21.68 12.15
CA ASP A 43 15.61 23.06 12.18
C ASP A 43 14.67 23.93 11.33
N GLY A 44 14.01 24.87 11.99
CA GLY A 44 13.25 25.96 11.36
C GLY A 44 11.81 26.11 11.85
N GLU A 45 11.41 27.34 12.18
CA GLU A 45 10.06 27.79 12.54
C GLU A 45 9.02 27.62 11.38
N ASP A 46 9.43 27.00 10.26
CA ASP A 46 8.71 26.96 8.97
C ASP A 46 8.14 25.56 8.60
N GLY A 47 8.27 24.55 9.49
CA GLY A 47 7.69 23.20 9.29
C GLY A 47 8.48 22.27 8.35
N GLN A 48 9.62 22.71 7.81
CA GLN A 48 10.49 21.91 6.93
C GLN A 48 11.42 20.99 7.74
N ARG A 49 11.69 19.77 7.24
CA ARG A 49 12.68 18.85 7.81
C ARG A 49 13.83 18.65 6.84
N THR A 50 15.06 18.85 7.33
CA THR A 50 16.26 18.42 6.62
C THR A 50 16.66 17.04 7.12
N ASP A 51 16.66 16.05 6.24
CA ASP A 51 17.14 14.72 6.63
C ASP A 51 18.67 14.62 6.60
N SER A 52 19.17 13.47 7.06
CA SER A 52 20.61 13.16 7.10
C SER A 52 21.30 13.18 5.73
N ALA A 53 20.55 13.20 4.63
CA ALA A 53 21.08 13.33 3.27
C ALA A 53 21.10 14.79 2.77
N GLY A 54 20.64 15.75 3.57
CA GLY A 54 20.58 17.17 3.21
C GLY A 54 19.38 17.53 2.34
N VAL A 55 18.38 16.66 2.23
CA VAL A 55 17.14 16.93 1.49
C VAL A 55 16.15 17.64 2.40
N VAL A 56 15.63 18.78 1.95
CA VAL A 56 14.58 19.53 2.64
C VAL A 56 13.22 19.00 2.19
N VAL A 57 12.44 18.51 3.14
CA VAL A 57 11.10 17.94 2.93
C VAL A 57 10.08 18.76 3.69
N ASP A 58 9.01 19.18 3.01
CA ASP A 58 7.92 19.93 3.61
C ASP A 58 6.95 19.05 4.42
N GLU A 59 5.93 19.67 5.02
CA GLU A 59 4.90 18.97 5.80
C GLU A 59 4.04 18.01 4.96
N LYS A 60 3.97 18.22 3.64
CA LYS A 60 3.27 17.38 2.68
C LYS A 60 4.14 16.23 2.15
N GLY A 61 5.38 16.11 2.61
CA GLY A 61 6.30 15.08 2.11
C GLY A 61 6.89 15.39 0.74
N LEU A 62 6.83 16.64 0.29
CA LEU A 62 7.35 17.08 -1.00
C LEU A 62 8.70 17.78 -0.83
N MET A 63 9.56 17.62 -1.83
CA MET A 63 10.76 18.41 -2.02
C MET A 63 10.50 19.42 -3.14
N SER A 64 10.64 20.70 -2.82
CA SER A 64 10.53 21.78 -3.81
C SER A 64 11.86 22.05 -4.49
N TYR A 65 11.80 22.35 -5.77
CA TYR A 65 12.90 22.91 -6.53
C TYR A 65 13.06 24.40 -6.16
N SER A 66 14.30 24.83 -6.00
CA SER A 66 14.66 26.23 -5.85
C SER A 66 15.88 26.50 -6.74
N PRO A 67 15.89 27.62 -7.51
CA PRO A 67 17.05 28.00 -8.30
C PRO A 67 18.25 28.24 -7.38
N GLY A 68 19.31 27.44 -7.52
CA GLY A 68 20.51 27.50 -6.67
C GLY A 68 20.74 26.31 -5.74
N HIS A 69 19.86 25.30 -5.74
CA HIS A 69 20.19 24.00 -5.16
C HIS A 69 21.46 23.40 -5.78
N ALA A 70 22.21 22.61 -5.00
CA ALA A 70 23.45 21.98 -5.43
C ALA A 70 23.27 20.93 -6.55
N GLY A 71 22.03 20.50 -6.85
CA GLY A 71 21.72 19.53 -7.89
C GLY A 71 20.22 19.48 -8.21
N HIS A 72 19.86 18.71 -9.24
CA HIS A 72 18.47 18.48 -9.61
C HIS A 72 17.72 17.70 -8.50
N PRO A 73 16.47 18.05 -8.15
CA PRO A 73 15.74 17.38 -7.06
C PRO A 73 15.65 15.86 -7.21
N VAL A 74 15.35 15.36 -8.42
CA VAL A 74 15.29 13.92 -8.68
C VAL A 74 16.64 13.24 -8.45
N GLU A 75 17.76 13.89 -8.81
CA GLU A 75 19.09 13.34 -8.55
C GLU A 75 19.38 13.24 -7.05
N MET A 76 19.06 14.30 -6.30
CA MET A 76 19.20 14.31 -4.84
C MET A 76 18.35 13.22 -4.17
N LEU A 77 17.14 12.99 -4.67
CA LEU A 77 16.23 11.94 -4.17
C LEU A 77 16.75 10.53 -4.48
N VAL A 78 17.32 10.31 -5.66
CA VAL A 78 17.96 9.03 -6.02
C VAL A 78 19.18 8.76 -5.14
N GLU A 79 20.06 9.74 -4.94
CA GLU A 79 21.24 9.59 -4.08
C GLU A 79 20.89 9.39 -2.60
N ARG A 80 19.85 10.06 -2.12
CA ARG A 80 19.25 9.77 -0.81
C ARG A 80 18.76 8.33 -0.72
N ALA A 81 18.04 7.87 -1.74
CA ALA A 81 17.45 6.54 -1.75
C ALA A 81 18.50 5.42 -1.74
N LYS A 82 19.66 5.63 -2.41
CA LYS A 82 20.83 4.73 -2.31
C LYS A 82 21.34 4.62 -0.87
N LYS A 83 21.49 5.73 -0.16
CA LYS A 83 21.91 5.72 1.26
C LYS A 83 20.92 4.96 2.14
N LEU A 84 19.61 5.15 1.91
CA LEU A 84 18.55 4.41 2.62
C LEU A 84 18.63 2.90 2.35
N ALA A 85 18.92 2.50 1.11
CA ALA A 85 19.08 1.09 0.75
C ALA A 85 20.30 0.47 1.43
N GLU A 86 21.44 1.16 1.44
CA GLU A 86 22.61 0.69 2.18
C GLU A 86 22.36 0.58 3.69
N ASP A 87 21.66 1.55 4.28
CA ASP A 87 21.27 1.51 5.70
C ASP A 87 20.37 0.32 6.01
N MET A 88 19.41 0.03 5.13
CA MET A 88 18.54 -1.14 5.24
C MET A 88 19.36 -2.43 5.21
N GLU A 89 20.27 -2.58 4.25
CA GLU A 89 21.12 -3.77 4.15
C GLU A 89 22.08 -3.90 5.34
N ARG A 90 22.65 -2.80 5.83
CA ARG A 90 23.44 -2.78 7.08
C ARG A 90 22.63 -3.29 8.27
N ARG A 91 21.36 -2.86 8.39
CA ARG A 91 20.46 -3.31 9.47
C ARG A 91 20.14 -4.80 9.34
N ILE A 92 19.85 -5.29 8.15
CA ILE A 92 19.60 -6.71 7.89
C ILE A 92 20.84 -7.54 8.27
N ALA A 93 22.02 -7.15 7.79
CA ALA A 93 23.28 -7.84 8.06
C ALA A 93 23.69 -7.79 9.55
N SER A 94 23.15 -6.85 10.33
CA SER A 94 23.40 -6.76 11.77
C SER A 94 22.70 -7.86 12.58
N VAL A 95 21.63 -8.46 12.04
CA VAL A 95 20.88 -9.52 12.73
C VAL A 95 21.56 -10.87 12.55
N LYS A 96 22.21 -11.36 13.60
CA LYS A 96 22.97 -12.63 13.57
C LYS A 96 22.35 -13.73 14.42
N SER A 97 21.28 -13.40 15.16
CA SER A 97 20.61 -14.32 16.06
C SER A 97 19.13 -13.96 16.22
N VAL A 98 18.33 -14.92 16.71
CA VAL A 98 16.94 -14.66 17.12
C VAL A 98 16.85 -13.54 18.16
N LYS A 99 17.86 -13.40 19.03
CA LYS A 99 17.91 -12.35 20.05
C LYS A 99 18.07 -10.96 19.43
N ASP A 100 18.86 -10.83 18.36
CA ASP A 100 19.00 -9.55 17.64
C ASP A 100 17.70 -9.18 16.94
N SER A 101 17.04 -10.16 16.32
CA SER A 101 15.74 -9.99 15.67
C SER A 101 14.64 -9.61 16.66
N ALA A 102 14.60 -10.27 17.82
CA ALA A 102 13.66 -9.96 18.90
C ALA A 102 13.91 -8.57 19.51
N LYS A 103 15.18 -8.12 19.53
CA LYS A 103 15.54 -6.76 19.94
C LYS A 103 15.05 -5.73 18.94
N ASP A 104 15.19 -5.96 17.63
CA ASP A 104 14.62 -5.10 16.59
C ASP A 104 13.10 -4.98 16.73
N TYR A 105 12.42 -6.11 16.93
CA TYR A 105 10.98 -6.14 17.19
C TYR A 105 10.62 -5.29 18.43
N LEU A 106 11.33 -5.47 19.55
CA LEU A 106 11.08 -4.73 20.78
C LEU A 106 11.29 -3.22 20.62
N ILE A 107 12.35 -2.81 19.93
CA ILE A 107 12.64 -1.39 19.68
C ILE A 107 11.56 -0.79 18.78
N SER A 108 11.13 -1.51 17.74
CA SER A 108 10.22 -0.98 16.72
C SER A 108 8.77 -0.93 17.18
N PHE A 109 8.34 -1.91 17.98
CA PHE A 109 6.95 -2.07 18.39
C PHE A 109 6.71 -1.83 19.88
N GLY A 110 7.77 -1.64 20.68
CA GLY A 110 7.65 -1.41 22.13
C GLY A 110 7.10 -2.61 22.90
N MET A 111 7.07 -3.80 22.29
CA MET A 111 6.53 -5.03 22.85
C MET A 111 7.43 -6.21 22.49
N ARG A 112 7.40 -7.29 23.28
CA ARG A 112 8.10 -8.53 22.89
C ARG A 112 7.40 -9.19 21.69
N PRO A 113 8.13 -9.91 20.83
CA PRO A 113 7.52 -10.67 19.75
C PRO A 113 6.59 -11.77 20.27
N PRO A 114 5.71 -12.33 19.43
CA PRO A 114 4.79 -13.38 19.82
C PRO A 114 5.52 -14.71 20.10
N ARG A 115 4.90 -15.61 20.85
CA ARG A 115 5.42 -16.96 21.07
C ARG A 115 5.58 -17.70 19.73
N GLY A 116 6.64 -18.48 19.59
CA GLY A 116 7.00 -19.14 18.31
C GLY A 116 7.87 -18.29 17.38
N PHE A 117 8.32 -17.11 17.84
CA PHE A 117 9.18 -16.20 17.07
C PHE A 117 10.55 -16.81 16.72
N ASP A 118 11.08 -17.68 17.56
CA ASP A 118 12.27 -18.49 17.30
C ASP A 118 12.06 -19.47 16.14
N ALA A 119 10.90 -20.09 16.04
CA ALA A 119 10.55 -20.96 14.92
C ALA A 119 10.37 -20.14 13.62
N TRP A 120 9.77 -18.94 13.70
CA TRP A 120 9.75 -18.01 12.57
C TRP A 120 11.17 -17.60 12.13
N TYR A 121 12.04 -17.23 13.07
CA TYR A 121 13.42 -16.91 12.77
C TYR A 121 14.13 -18.11 12.13
N ALA A 122 13.98 -19.31 12.68
CA ALA A 122 14.55 -20.53 12.11
C ALA A 122 14.05 -20.80 10.69
N TYR A 123 12.78 -20.52 10.38
CA TYR A 123 12.23 -20.59 9.03
C TYR A 123 12.95 -19.62 8.08
N THR A 124 13.16 -18.37 8.47
CA THR A 124 13.88 -17.40 7.61
C THR A 124 15.30 -17.87 7.27
N GLN A 125 15.96 -18.58 8.20
CA GLN A 125 17.31 -19.10 8.01
C GLN A 125 17.34 -20.44 7.25
N SER A 126 16.24 -21.21 7.25
CA SER A 126 16.18 -22.53 6.58
C SER A 126 15.90 -22.42 5.08
N VAL A 127 15.31 -21.32 4.62
CA VAL A 127 15.10 -21.01 3.21
C VAL A 127 16.45 -20.87 2.50
N PRO A 128 16.68 -21.50 1.33
CA PRO A 128 17.90 -21.31 0.55
C PRO A 128 18.16 -19.84 0.21
N ALA A 129 19.42 -19.42 0.21
CA ALA A 129 19.79 -18.04 -0.09
C ALA A 129 19.22 -17.57 -1.47
N PRO A 130 18.75 -16.32 -1.58
CA PRO A 130 18.73 -15.28 -0.54
C PRO A 130 17.77 -15.59 0.61
N HIS A 131 18.05 -15.18 1.84
CA HIS A 131 17.16 -15.44 2.98
C HIS A 131 16.11 -14.34 3.10
N PRO A 132 14.84 -14.66 3.45
CA PRO A 132 13.92 -13.64 3.93
C PRO A 132 14.56 -12.85 5.07
N PRO A 133 14.58 -11.50 5.02
CA PRO A 133 15.27 -10.73 6.05
C PRO A 133 14.64 -10.97 7.43
N PRO A 134 15.40 -11.43 8.44
CA PRO A 134 14.89 -11.72 9.77
C PRO A 134 14.72 -10.43 10.61
N LEU A 135 14.19 -9.37 10.01
CA LEU A 135 14.08 -8.03 10.58
C LEU A 135 12.60 -7.59 10.59
N PRO A 136 11.84 -7.84 11.67
CA PRO A 136 10.40 -7.58 11.72
C PRO A 136 10.00 -6.12 11.46
N SER A 137 10.89 -5.17 11.75
CA SER A 137 10.66 -3.75 11.46
C SER A 137 10.52 -3.43 9.97
N LEU A 138 10.94 -4.33 9.07
CA LEU A 138 10.73 -4.22 7.62
C LEU A 138 9.36 -4.72 7.16
N ILE A 139 8.63 -5.42 8.02
CA ILE A 139 7.28 -5.92 7.75
C ILE A 139 6.29 -5.46 8.84
N PRO A 140 6.22 -4.15 9.13
CA PRO A 140 5.45 -3.64 10.28
C PRO A 140 3.94 -3.85 10.14
N LEU A 141 3.43 -4.09 8.94
CA LEU A 141 2.03 -4.43 8.69
C LEU A 141 1.61 -5.76 9.32
N VAL A 142 2.55 -6.62 9.73
CA VAL A 142 2.25 -7.81 10.54
C VAL A 142 1.70 -7.42 11.91
N HIS A 143 2.20 -6.31 12.48
CA HIS A 143 1.92 -5.91 13.86
C HIS A 143 1.03 -4.67 13.97
N ARG A 144 1.30 -3.60 13.18
CA ARG A 144 0.62 -2.30 13.30
C ARG A 144 -0.92 -2.41 13.28
N PRO A 145 -1.56 -3.18 12.37
CA PRO A 145 -3.01 -3.32 12.36
C PRO A 145 -3.56 -4.08 13.57
N MET A 146 -2.78 -4.98 14.17
CA MET A 146 -3.18 -5.77 15.34
C MET A 146 -3.12 -4.98 16.63
N LEU A 147 -2.25 -3.96 16.68
CA LEU A 147 -1.89 -3.26 17.91
C LEU A 147 -3.10 -2.69 18.68
N PRO A 148 -4.07 -2.01 18.05
CA PRO A 148 -5.26 -1.53 18.78
C PRO A 148 -6.07 -2.68 19.39
N PHE A 149 -6.18 -3.82 18.70
CA PHE A 149 -6.95 -4.97 19.16
C PHE A 149 -6.28 -5.71 20.32
N LEU A 150 -4.97 -5.56 20.53
CA LEU A 150 -4.26 -6.08 21.70
C LEU A 150 -4.69 -5.41 23.04
N SER A 151 -5.56 -4.40 23.00
CA SER A 151 -6.24 -3.85 24.19
C SER A 151 -7.64 -4.40 24.43
N HIS A 152 -8.17 -5.25 23.53
CA HIS A 152 -9.51 -5.82 23.66
C HIS A 152 -9.45 -7.20 24.33
N PRO A 153 -10.46 -7.62 25.12
CA PRO A 153 -10.53 -8.99 25.65
C PRO A 153 -10.57 -10.03 24.52
N ALA A 154 -9.79 -11.11 24.62
CA ALA A 154 -9.73 -12.14 23.58
C ALA A 154 -11.10 -12.83 23.36
N ALA A 155 -11.84 -13.09 24.44
CA ALA A 155 -13.21 -13.63 24.35
C ALA A 155 -14.14 -12.76 23.47
N LEU A 156 -14.06 -11.43 23.61
CA LEU A 156 -14.84 -10.50 22.80
C LEU A 156 -14.43 -10.56 21.31
N LEU A 157 -13.13 -10.63 21.03
CA LEU A 157 -12.64 -10.73 19.65
C LEU A 157 -13.09 -12.02 18.97
N ARG A 158 -13.08 -13.15 19.69
CA ARG A 158 -13.57 -14.44 19.18
C ARG A 158 -15.07 -14.37 18.84
N THR A 159 -15.89 -13.78 19.71
CA THR A 159 -17.32 -13.55 19.44
C THR A 159 -17.51 -12.69 18.19
N ARG A 160 -16.73 -11.61 18.03
CA ARG A 160 -16.81 -10.74 16.85
C ARG A 160 -16.43 -11.47 15.56
N VAL A 161 -15.39 -12.30 15.59
CA VAL A 161 -15.01 -13.12 14.42
C VAL A 161 -16.12 -14.09 14.04
N GLU A 162 -16.75 -14.73 15.02
CA GLU A 162 -17.90 -15.63 14.80
C GLU A 162 -19.10 -14.89 14.19
N GLU A 163 -19.44 -13.71 14.72
CA GLU A 163 -20.52 -12.87 14.19
C GLU A 163 -20.23 -12.39 12.76
N LEU A 164 -19.01 -11.92 12.50
CA LEU A 164 -18.58 -11.48 11.16
C LEU A 164 -18.70 -12.63 10.16
N ARG A 165 -18.21 -13.82 10.53
CA ARG A 165 -18.29 -15.03 9.69
C ARG A 165 -19.72 -15.43 9.36
N GLY A 166 -20.66 -15.24 10.31
CA GLY A 166 -22.06 -15.62 10.15
C GLY A 166 -22.89 -14.61 9.35
N ASN A 167 -22.55 -13.33 9.43
CA ASN A 167 -23.39 -12.24 8.94
C ASN A 167 -22.87 -11.57 7.67
N ASP A 168 -21.59 -11.74 7.32
CA ASP A 168 -20.98 -11.04 6.20
C ASP A 168 -20.61 -11.98 5.04
N ALA A 169 -21.21 -11.72 3.87
CA ALA A 169 -21.04 -12.52 2.67
C ALA A 169 -19.61 -12.55 2.12
N SER A 170 -18.80 -11.57 2.51
CA SER A 170 -17.44 -11.32 2.00
C SER A 170 -16.33 -11.73 2.99
N ILE A 171 -16.70 -12.25 4.15
CA ILE A 171 -15.74 -12.76 5.13
C ILE A 171 -15.56 -14.27 4.95
N PHE A 172 -14.30 -14.70 4.99
CA PHE A 172 -13.94 -16.09 5.22
C PHE A 172 -12.99 -16.19 6.40
N THR A 173 -12.90 -17.39 6.96
CA THR A 173 -12.09 -17.67 8.15
C THR A 173 -11.29 -18.94 7.96
N LEU A 174 -10.10 -18.95 8.55
CA LEU A 174 -9.23 -20.14 8.65
C LEU A 174 -9.14 -20.54 10.12
N THR A 175 -9.75 -21.67 10.48
CA THR A 175 -9.67 -22.23 11.83
C THR A 175 -8.58 -23.31 11.86
N PHE A 176 -7.59 -23.13 12.73
CA PHE A 176 -6.48 -24.07 12.90
C PHE A 176 -6.90 -25.18 13.86
N VAL A 177 -6.75 -26.43 13.43
CA VAL A 177 -7.20 -27.64 14.15
C VAL A 177 -6.13 -28.73 14.11
N PRO A 178 -6.19 -29.74 15.00
CA PRO A 178 -5.23 -30.84 14.96
C PRO A 178 -5.25 -31.57 13.61
N ASP A 179 -4.12 -32.21 13.26
CA ASP A 179 -3.99 -32.89 11.99
C ASP A 179 -5.06 -33.98 11.79
N GLY A 180 -5.56 -34.06 10.55
CA GLY A 180 -6.67 -34.90 10.14
C GLY A 180 -8.07 -34.37 10.48
N GLN A 181 -8.20 -33.22 11.16
CA GLN A 181 -9.49 -32.63 11.54
C GLN A 181 -9.96 -31.47 10.66
N GLY A 182 -9.12 -30.99 9.73
CA GLY A 182 -9.50 -29.92 8.82
C GLY A 182 -10.46 -30.36 7.70
N ASP A 183 -10.67 -29.45 6.74
CA ASP A 183 -11.52 -29.70 5.58
C ASP A 183 -10.79 -30.48 4.49
N ARG A 184 -11.56 -31.26 3.72
CA ARG A 184 -11.03 -31.98 2.55
C ARG A 184 -10.43 -30.99 1.55
N GLY A 185 -9.19 -31.21 1.14
CA GLY A 185 -8.48 -30.30 0.24
C GLY A 185 -7.42 -29.43 0.89
N THR A 186 -7.31 -29.46 2.22
CA THR A 186 -6.37 -28.61 2.97
C THR A 186 -5.04 -29.30 3.28
N ALA A 187 -4.91 -30.62 3.17
CA ALA A 187 -3.62 -31.31 3.29
C ALA A 187 -2.81 -31.28 1.97
N CYS A 188 -1.50 -31.05 2.02
CA CYS A 188 -0.61 -31.23 0.87
C CYS A 188 -0.15 -32.69 0.70
N ALA A 189 0.16 -33.08 -0.55
CA ALA A 189 0.93 -34.29 -0.82
C ALA A 189 2.42 -34.07 -0.50
N ALA A 190 3.19 -35.15 -0.28
CA ALA A 190 4.58 -35.10 0.17
C ALA A 190 5.55 -34.32 -0.77
N ASN A 191 5.17 -34.11 -2.02
CA ASN A 191 5.95 -33.35 -3.01
C ASN A 191 5.67 -31.84 -3.00
N GLY A 192 4.74 -31.35 -2.16
CA GLY A 192 4.41 -29.93 -2.05
C GLY A 192 3.75 -29.32 -3.29
N GLU A 193 3.47 -30.13 -4.33
CA GLU A 193 2.80 -29.65 -5.54
C GLU A 193 1.33 -29.38 -5.23
N TRP A 194 0.83 -28.24 -5.69
CA TRP A 194 -0.54 -27.83 -5.51
C TRP A 194 -1.12 -27.38 -6.85
N HIS A 195 -2.23 -28.01 -7.26
CA HIS A 195 -2.99 -27.64 -8.45
C HIS A 195 -4.46 -27.39 -8.10
N THR A 196 -5.04 -26.40 -8.78
CA THR A 196 -6.39 -25.88 -8.56
C THR A 196 -7.50 -26.94 -8.67
N LYS A 197 -7.23 -28.07 -9.34
CA LYS A 197 -8.16 -29.18 -9.58
C LYS A 197 -8.11 -30.25 -8.48
N ASP A 198 -7.11 -30.21 -7.61
CA ASP A 198 -6.81 -31.31 -6.67
C ASP A 198 -7.54 -31.19 -5.33
N TRP A 199 -8.22 -30.07 -5.06
CA TRP A 199 -8.80 -29.82 -3.74
C TRP A 199 -9.87 -30.86 -3.34
N HIS A 200 -10.58 -31.43 -4.33
CA HIS A 200 -11.56 -32.50 -4.08
C HIS A 200 -10.93 -33.86 -3.80
N VAL A 201 -9.62 -34.06 -3.96
CA VAL A 201 -8.98 -35.40 -3.87
C VAL A 201 -7.97 -35.54 -2.72
N ARG A 202 -7.77 -34.49 -1.90
CA ARG A 202 -6.80 -34.48 -0.79
C ARG A 202 -7.44 -34.74 0.59
N ASP A 203 -6.58 -35.06 1.56
CA ASP A 203 -6.97 -35.36 2.95
C ASP A 203 -7.40 -34.11 3.74
N LYS A 204 -7.79 -34.35 5.00
CA LYS A 204 -8.42 -33.38 5.91
C LYS A 204 -7.45 -32.37 6.55
N GLY A 205 -6.15 -32.63 6.65
CA GLY A 205 -5.16 -31.62 7.09
C GLY A 205 -5.46 -30.92 8.42
N MET A 206 -4.91 -29.72 8.61
CA MET A 206 -4.94 -28.94 9.88
C MET A 206 -5.78 -27.66 9.83
N VAL A 207 -6.56 -27.41 8.78
CA VAL A 207 -7.30 -26.15 8.61
C VAL A 207 -8.75 -26.39 8.21
N LEU A 208 -9.69 -25.74 8.90
CA LEU A 208 -11.08 -25.59 8.47
C LEU A 208 -11.28 -24.24 7.79
N VAL A 209 -11.99 -24.21 6.67
CA VAL A 209 -12.25 -23.00 5.87
C VAL A 209 -13.75 -22.71 5.92
N ARG A 210 -14.13 -21.61 6.57
CA ARG A 210 -15.55 -21.30 6.88
C ARG A 210 -15.93 -19.86 6.49
N GLY A 211 -17.23 -19.59 6.40
CA GLY A 211 -17.80 -18.29 6.02
C GLY A 211 -18.43 -18.31 4.62
N ALA A 212 -19.22 -17.30 4.29
CA ALA A 212 -19.93 -17.22 3.02
C ALA A 212 -18.99 -17.00 1.82
N ALA A 213 -17.86 -16.33 2.04
CA ALA A 213 -16.80 -16.20 1.03
C ALA A 213 -15.84 -17.41 1.01
N ALA A 214 -16.03 -18.42 1.86
CA ALA A 214 -15.19 -19.62 1.84
C ALA A 214 -15.24 -20.26 0.45
N TRP A 215 -14.07 -20.55 -0.12
CA TRP A 215 -13.93 -21.20 -1.43
C TRP A 215 -14.48 -20.42 -2.63
N SER A 216 -14.98 -19.19 -2.42
CA SER A 216 -15.47 -18.31 -3.49
C SER A 216 -14.32 -17.80 -4.40
N TRP A 217 -13.09 -17.84 -3.90
CA TRP A 217 -11.87 -17.50 -4.62
C TRP A 217 -10.96 -18.71 -4.81
N ARG A 218 -10.71 -19.08 -6.08
CA ARG A 218 -10.00 -20.31 -6.41
C ARG A 218 -8.48 -20.16 -6.27
N CYS A 219 -7.97 -21.00 -5.39
CA CYS A 219 -6.80 -21.84 -5.60
C CYS A 219 -5.44 -21.10 -5.50
N ASN A 220 -5.24 -19.92 -6.07
CA ASN A 220 -4.05 -19.12 -5.75
C ASN A 220 -4.35 -18.21 -4.54
N ASN A 221 -4.62 -18.80 -3.37
CA ASN A 221 -5.12 -18.07 -2.21
C ASN A 221 -4.19 -18.17 -1.00
N THR A 222 -4.47 -17.37 0.03
CA THR A 222 -3.74 -17.34 1.31
C THR A 222 -3.42 -18.73 1.84
N LEU A 223 -4.31 -19.71 1.68
CA LEU A 223 -4.08 -21.08 2.17
C LEU A 223 -2.86 -21.73 1.53
N SER A 224 -2.61 -21.55 0.23
CA SER A 224 -1.44 -22.11 -0.47
C SER A 224 -0.10 -21.63 0.11
N LEU A 225 -0.03 -20.38 0.59
CA LEU A 225 1.14 -19.88 1.35
C LEU A 225 1.25 -20.53 2.72
N LEU A 226 0.14 -20.85 3.35
CA LEU A 226 0.11 -21.36 4.72
C LEU A 226 0.45 -22.85 4.82
N LEU A 227 -0.01 -23.67 3.87
CA LEU A 227 0.14 -25.13 3.97
C LEU A 227 1.57 -25.61 4.24
N PRO A 228 2.62 -25.09 3.56
CA PRO A 228 4.00 -25.48 3.84
C PRO A 228 4.52 -25.05 5.21
N LEU A 229 3.88 -24.05 5.83
CA LEU A 229 4.28 -23.49 7.13
C LEU A 229 3.64 -24.24 8.30
N LEU A 230 2.46 -24.84 8.11
CA LEU A 230 1.71 -25.47 9.21
C LEU A 230 2.54 -26.49 10.01
N PRO A 231 3.32 -27.40 9.38
CA PRO A 231 4.15 -28.36 10.11
C PRO A 231 5.34 -27.71 10.86
N LEU A 232 5.70 -26.48 10.51
CA LEU A 232 6.79 -25.74 11.14
C LEU A 232 6.30 -24.91 12.34
N MET A 233 4.98 -24.68 12.44
CA MET A 233 4.37 -23.89 13.50
C MET A 233 4.29 -24.67 14.82
N PRO A 234 4.23 -23.96 15.97
CA PRO A 234 4.09 -24.61 17.27
C PRO A 234 2.83 -25.49 17.36
N GLU A 235 2.98 -26.78 17.71
CA GLU A 235 1.87 -27.75 17.78
C GLU A 235 0.72 -27.32 18.71
N GLU A 236 1.06 -26.60 19.80
CA GLU A 236 0.10 -26.07 20.76
C GLU A 236 -0.92 -25.10 20.15
N MET A 237 -0.55 -24.44 19.04
CA MET A 237 -1.44 -23.53 18.32
C MET A 237 -2.66 -24.25 17.74
N PHE A 238 -2.48 -25.50 17.30
CA PHE A 238 -3.53 -26.32 16.67
C PHE A 238 -4.45 -26.99 17.70
N SER A 239 -4.10 -26.96 18.99
CA SER A 239 -4.85 -27.57 20.09
C SER A 239 -5.46 -26.54 21.06
N GLN A 240 -5.49 -25.27 20.67
CA GLN A 240 -6.12 -24.20 21.46
C GLN A 240 -7.62 -24.46 21.66
N ILE A 241 -8.13 -24.11 22.84
CA ILE A 241 -9.55 -24.16 23.17
C ILE A 241 -9.99 -22.77 23.64
N PRO A 242 -10.85 -22.07 22.87
CA PRO A 242 -11.34 -22.43 21.54
C PRO A 242 -10.24 -22.38 20.47
N PRO A 243 -10.41 -23.08 19.32
CA PRO A 243 -9.44 -23.08 18.24
C PRO A 243 -9.09 -21.69 17.74
N LEU A 244 -7.84 -21.51 17.27
CA LEU A 244 -7.41 -20.26 16.65
C LEU A 244 -8.13 -20.05 15.32
N GLU A 245 -8.84 -18.93 15.17
CA GLU A 245 -9.64 -18.61 13.97
C GLU A 245 -9.29 -17.24 13.40
N LEU A 246 -8.69 -17.22 12.21
CA LEU A 246 -8.28 -16.01 11.51
C LEU A 246 -9.38 -15.55 10.56
N ALA A 247 -9.81 -14.30 10.66
CA ALA A 247 -10.77 -13.69 9.73
C ALA A 247 -10.06 -12.91 8.62
N PHE A 248 -10.53 -13.12 7.39
CA PHE A 248 -10.07 -12.42 6.20
C PHE A 248 -11.27 -11.87 5.43
N SER A 249 -11.09 -10.68 4.86
CA SER A 249 -12.03 -10.08 3.92
C SER A 249 -11.59 -10.35 2.48
N ILE A 250 -12.56 -10.62 1.59
CA ILE A 250 -12.32 -10.61 0.14
C ILE A 250 -12.48 -9.22 -0.49
N ASP A 251 -12.98 -8.24 0.27
CA ASP A 251 -13.18 -6.87 -0.24
C ASP A 251 -11.94 -6.00 -0.07
N ASP A 252 -11.74 -5.12 -1.05
CA ASP A 252 -10.62 -4.16 -1.12
C ASP A 252 -10.79 -2.94 -0.21
N GLY A 253 -11.96 -2.82 0.44
CA GLY A 253 -12.37 -1.61 1.12
C GLY A 253 -12.36 -1.68 2.64
N PRO A 254 -11.92 -0.61 3.32
CA PRO A 254 -12.25 -0.46 4.73
C PRO A 254 -13.74 -0.52 4.95
N ARG A 255 -14.19 -1.44 5.80
CA ARG A 255 -15.60 -1.45 6.23
C ARG A 255 -15.91 -0.42 7.31
N GLY A 256 -14.90 0.06 8.03
CA GLY A 256 -15.06 1.07 9.07
C GLY A 256 -13.81 1.91 9.26
N MET A 257 -14.00 3.16 9.65
CA MET A 257 -12.93 4.02 10.13
C MET A 257 -12.94 4.02 11.65
N VAL A 258 -11.76 3.86 12.25
CA VAL A 258 -11.59 3.96 13.70
C VAL A 258 -11.27 5.41 14.06
N HIS A 259 -11.95 5.94 15.08
CA HIS A 259 -11.65 7.28 15.60
C HIS A 259 -10.22 7.34 16.14
N ASN A 260 -9.52 8.44 15.85
CA ASN A 260 -8.11 8.59 16.19
C ASN A 260 -7.84 8.41 17.70
N THR A 261 -8.66 9.05 18.56
CA THR A 261 -8.44 8.95 20.01
C THR A 261 -8.76 7.56 20.56
N PHE A 262 -9.68 6.83 19.92
CA PHE A 262 -9.95 5.44 20.27
C PHE A 262 -8.74 4.56 19.92
N ARG A 263 -8.19 4.75 18.71
CA ARG A 263 -6.98 4.07 18.25
C ARG A 263 -5.81 4.34 19.19
N GLU A 264 -5.44 5.61 19.41
CA GLU A 264 -4.33 5.99 20.31
C GLU A 264 -4.47 5.37 21.69
N ARG A 265 -5.65 5.49 22.30
CA ARG A 265 -5.90 4.94 23.63
C ARG A 265 -5.78 3.42 23.62
N SER A 266 -6.30 2.75 22.58
CA SER A 266 -6.18 1.31 22.41
C SER A 266 -4.71 0.88 22.24
N GLU A 267 -3.92 1.59 21.45
CA GLU A 267 -2.50 1.30 21.26
C GLU A 267 -1.68 1.53 22.54
N VAL A 268 -1.96 2.60 23.28
CA VAL A 268 -1.31 2.87 24.59
C VAL A 268 -1.63 1.76 25.58
N LEU A 269 -2.90 1.35 25.67
CA LEU A 269 -3.32 0.23 26.53
C LEU A 269 -2.60 -1.06 26.12
N ALA A 270 -2.60 -1.38 24.83
CA ALA A 270 -1.93 -2.56 24.28
C ALA A 270 -0.44 -2.62 24.63
N ARG A 271 0.32 -1.53 24.40
CA ARG A 271 1.75 -1.45 24.73
C ARG A 271 2.01 -1.61 26.22
N SER A 272 1.08 -1.15 27.06
CA SER A 272 1.16 -1.33 28.52
C SER A 272 0.68 -2.72 29.00
N GLY A 273 0.22 -3.59 28.10
CA GLY A 273 -0.34 -4.90 28.44
C GLY A 273 -1.68 -4.81 29.18
N ARG A 274 -2.43 -3.71 29.01
CA ARG A 274 -3.72 -3.47 29.67
C ARG A 274 -4.87 -3.65 28.68
N LEU A 275 -6.00 -4.09 29.21
CA LEU A 275 -7.25 -4.20 28.46
C LEU A 275 -8.15 -3.01 28.75
N TRP A 276 -9.03 -2.69 27.81
CA TRP A 276 -10.20 -1.87 28.09
C TRP A 276 -11.09 -2.57 29.12
N SER A 277 -11.68 -1.80 30.04
CA SER A 277 -12.83 -2.32 30.78
C SER A 277 -14.04 -2.38 29.85
N GLU A 278 -14.93 -3.34 30.07
CA GLU A 278 -16.12 -3.56 29.23
C GLU A 278 -16.97 -2.28 29.10
N ALA A 279 -17.22 -1.59 30.22
CA ALA A 279 -17.97 -0.33 30.22
C ALA A 279 -17.27 0.79 29.43
N GLN A 280 -15.94 0.92 29.55
CA GLN A 280 -15.19 1.95 28.82
C GLN A 280 -15.12 1.65 27.33
N LEU A 281 -14.93 0.38 26.96
CA LEU A 281 -14.93 -0.06 25.57
C LEU A 281 -16.29 0.22 24.93
N HIS A 282 -17.37 -0.24 25.57
CA HIS A 282 -18.73 -0.01 25.09
C HIS A 282 -19.03 1.49 24.96
N GLN A 283 -18.67 2.31 25.95
CA GLN A 283 -18.86 3.76 25.88
C GLN A 283 -18.09 4.38 24.71
N ALA A 284 -16.84 3.96 24.50
CA ALA A 284 -16.01 4.48 23.42
C ALA A 284 -16.53 4.06 22.04
N GLU A 285 -17.04 2.83 21.90
CA GLU A 285 -17.69 2.34 20.68
C GLU A 285 -19.01 3.08 20.40
N GLN A 286 -19.84 3.32 21.42
CA GLN A 286 -21.06 4.13 21.26
C GLN A 286 -20.74 5.58 20.87
N ALA A 287 -19.64 6.15 21.38
CA ALA A 287 -19.19 7.48 20.97
C ALA A 287 -18.78 7.54 19.49
N MET A 288 -18.22 6.45 18.96
CA MET A 288 -17.84 6.35 17.54
C MET A 288 -19.02 6.10 16.61
N ARG A 289 -20.13 5.52 17.09
CA ARG A 289 -21.31 5.15 16.29
C ARG A 289 -21.92 6.31 15.50
N TRP A 290 -21.72 7.54 15.95
CA TRP A 290 -22.28 8.75 15.35
C TRP A 290 -21.23 9.68 14.75
N THR A 291 -19.95 9.30 14.76
CA THR A 291 -18.87 10.08 14.16
C THR A 291 -18.58 9.54 12.75
N TYR A 292 -18.81 10.38 11.75
CA TYR A 292 -18.59 10.03 10.33
C TYR A 292 -17.63 11.04 9.70
N GLY A 293 -16.68 10.56 8.88
CA GLY A 293 -15.81 11.39 8.06
C GLY A 293 -14.31 11.29 8.39
N TRP A 294 -13.48 11.60 7.38
CA TRP A 294 -12.02 11.49 7.40
C TRP A 294 -11.35 12.20 8.57
N SER A 295 -11.85 13.38 8.94
CA SER A 295 -11.29 14.19 10.02
C SER A 295 -11.27 13.45 11.35
N TRP A 296 -12.23 12.58 11.64
CA TRP A 296 -12.31 11.81 12.89
C TRP A 296 -11.22 10.73 13.03
N SER A 297 -10.69 10.24 11.92
CA SER A 297 -9.53 9.32 11.92
C SER A 297 -8.19 10.05 12.09
N CYS A 298 -8.21 11.39 12.09
CA CYS A 298 -7.01 12.21 12.17
C CYS A 298 -6.74 12.78 13.58
N PRO A 299 -5.46 13.05 13.88
CA PRO A 299 -5.05 13.79 15.07
C PRO A 299 -5.66 15.20 15.14
N GLU A 300 -5.89 15.70 16.35
CA GLU A 300 -6.48 17.04 16.57
C GLU A 300 -5.63 18.20 16.01
N ASN A 301 -4.32 18.00 15.85
CA ASN A 301 -3.37 19.02 15.37
C ASN A 301 -3.10 18.95 13.86
N THR A 302 -3.91 18.23 13.07
CA THR A 302 -3.69 18.14 11.62
C THR A 302 -4.49 19.17 10.82
N PRO A 303 -3.98 19.56 9.64
CA PRO A 303 -4.69 20.43 8.70
C PRO A 303 -6.13 19.99 8.42
N LEU A 304 -6.39 18.67 8.33
CA LEU A 304 -7.73 18.16 8.02
C LEU A 304 -8.74 18.41 9.16
N LYS A 305 -8.32 18.29 10.43
CA LYS A 305 -9.15 18.66 11.58
C LYS A 305 -9.37 20.17 11.66
N GLY A 306 -8.37 20.97 11.23
CA GLY A 306 -8.46 22.43 11.14
C GLY A 306 -9.46 22.92 10.07
N ARG A 307 -9.50 22.27 8.90
CA ARG A 307 -10.41 22.59 7.79
C ARG A 307 -11.90 22.30 8.07
N GLY A 308 -12.20 21.58 9.15
CA GLY A 308 -13.57 21.15 9.50
C GLY A 308 -14.54 22.24 9.95
N SER A 309 -14.13 23.51 10.02
CA SER A 309 -15.03 24.64 10.33
C SER A 309 -15.55 25.41 9.11
N ASP A 310 -14.95 25.29 7.93
CA ASP A 310 -15.15 26.26 6.84
C ASP A 310 -15.46 25.66 5.46
N LEU A 311 -15.69 24.34 5.35
CA LEU A 311 -16.05 23.73 4.07
C LEU A 311 -17.55 23.43 4.00
N VAL A 312 -18.28 24.29 3.28
CA VAL A 312 -19.52 23.86 2.62
C VAL A 312 -19.08 22.90 1.51
N LEU A 313 -19.76 21.77 1.33
CA LEU A 313 -19.48 20.75 0.31
C LEU A 313 -19.36 21.30 -1.14
N ASN A 314 -19.74 22.56 -1.36
CA ASN A 314 -19.67 23.28 -2.64
C ASN A 314 -18.35 24.07 -2.83
N ASP A 315 -17.48 24.16 -1.82
CA ASP A 315 -16.20 24.88 -1.88
C ASP A 315 -15.02 23.96 -2.20
N LEU A 316 -15.28 22.70 -2.55
CA LEU A 316 -14.27 21.83 -3.16
C LEU A 316 -13.94 22.43 -4.53
N ASN A 317 -12.86 23.21 -4.57
CA ASN A 317 -12.28 23.67 -5.83
C ASN A 317 -12.17 22.48 -6.78
N ASP A 318 -12.68 22.68 -7.98
CA ASP A 318 -12.55 21.76 -9.09
C ASP A 318 -11.06 21.53 -9.33
N ILE A 319 -10.54 20.37 -8.92
CA ILE A 319 -9.12 20.00 -9.09
C ILE A 319 -8.80 19.84 -10.60
N VAL A 320 -9.79 20.03 -11.47
CA VAL A 320 -9.76 19.73 -12.92
C VAL A 320 -10.50 20.80 -13.73
N SER A 321 -10.35 22.09 -13.42
CA SER A 321 -10.28 22.99 -14.60
C SER A 321 -8.94 22.70 -15.28
N ALA A 322 -8.92 22.62 -16.62
CA ALA A 322 -7.68 22.51 -17.39
C ALA A 322 -6.68 23.63 -17.05
N GLU A 323 -7.13 24.72 -16.40
CA GLU A 323 -6.30 25.81 -15.91
C GLU A 323 -5.57 25.46 -14.59
N SER A 324 -6.05 24.49 -13.80
CA SER A 324 -5.33 23.99 -12.61
C SER A 324 -4.12 23.11 -12.96
N GLN A 325 -4.05 22.59 -14.19
CA GLN A 325 -2.84 21.97 -14.76
C GLN A 325 -1.81 23.02 -15.22
N HIS A 326 -2.13 24.32 -15.05
CA HIS A 326 -1.30 25.48 -15.35
C HIS A 326 -1.11 26.39 -14.13
N VAL A 327 -0.97 25.82 -12.93
CA VAL A 327 -0.48 26.65 -11.82
C VAL A 327 1.02 26.82 -11.99
N ALA A 328 1.42 28.07 -12.24
CA ALA A 328 2.76 28.60 -12.05
C ALA A 328 3.20 28.43 -10.59
N GLY A 329 3.36 27.18 -10.15
CA GLY A 329 3.83 26.78 -8.84
C GLY A 329 5.23 26.20 -8.92
N ASP A 330 5.90 26.17 -7.77
CA ASP A 330 7.24 25.59 -7.66
C ASP A 330 7.22 24.12 -8.08
N LYS A 331 8.27 23.69 -8.78
CA LYS A 331 8.42 22.29 -9.20
C LYS A 331 8.68 21.44 -7.96
N THR A 332 7.77 20.52 -7.63
CA THR A 332 7.89 19.68 -6.44
C THR A 332 7.83 18.19 -6.77
N PHE A 333 8.53 17.38 -5.97
CA PHE A 333 8.64 15.92 -6.14
C PHE A 333 8.39 15.21 -4.81
N ILE A 334 7.84 14.00 -4.83
CA ILE A 334 7.59 13.23 -3.61
C ILE A 334 8.92 12.80 -2.99
N ALA A 335 9.24 13.31 -1.81
CA ALA A 335 10.44 12.92 -1.06
C ALA A 335 10.11 11.93 0.06
N ASP A 336 8.96 12.07 0.70
CA ASP A 336 8.45 11.16 1.72
C ASP A 336 7.09 10.63 1.25
N PHE A 337 7.10 9.37 0.81
CA PHE A 337 5.93 8.75 0.22
C PHE A 337 4.77 8.68 1.22
N ASP A 338 5.03 8.22 2.46
CA ASP A 338 4.00 8.04 3.48
C ASP A 338 3.35 9.39 3.87
N LYS A 339 4.15 10.45 4.00
CA LYS A 339 3.60 11.80 4.24
C LYS A 339 2.82 12.35 3.06
N SER A 340 3.26 12.09 1.82
CA SER A 340 2.60 12.60 0.61
C SER A 340 1.20 12.04 0.40
N ILE A 341 0.91 10.89 0.99
CA ILE A 341 -0.40 10.22 0.92
C ILE A 341 -1.18 10.29 2.24
N ASP A 342 -0.61 10.94 3.27
CA ASP A 342 -1.30 11.19 4.53
C ASP A 342 -2.37 12.26 4.32
N TYR A 343 -3.64 11.83 4.22
CA TYR A 343 -4.79 12.70 4.04
C TYR A 343 -5.05 13.61 5.26
N CYS A 344 -4.51 13.28 6.44
CA CYS A 344 -4.60 14.17 7.60
C CYS A 344 -3.74 15.42 7.39
N MET A 345 -2.55 15.26 6.79
CA MET A 345 -1.63 16.34 6.44
C MET A 345 -1.94 16.97 5.07
N ASN A 346 -2.61 16.24 4.19
CA ASN A 346 -3.00 16.68 2.86
C ASN A 346 -4.53 16.61 2.69
N PRO A 347 -5.28 17.60 3.19
CA PRO A 347 -6.75 17.57 3.17
C PRO A 347 -7.36 17.52 1.76
N ASP A 348 -6.61 17.92 0.74
CA ASP A 348 -7.03 17.83 -0.67
C ASP A 348 -7.19 16.36 -1.13
N LEU A 349 -6.61 15.40 -0.40
CA LEU A 349 -6.75 13.95 -0.65
C LEU A 349 -8.03 13.35 -0.04
N MET A 350 -8.80 14.13 0.72
CA MET A 350 -10.00 13.66 1.43
C MET A 350 -11.08 13.13 0.48
N SER A 351 -11.20 13.71 -0.72
CA SER A 351 -12.16 13.27 -1.74
C SER A 351 -11.79 11.94 -2.40
N LEU A 352 -10.56 11.44 -2.16
CA LEU A 352 -9.97 10.33 -2.90
C LEU A 352 -9.63 9.11 -2.04
N THR A 353 -9.76 9.20 -0.71
CA THR A 353 -9.25 8.19 0.21
C THR A 353 -10.36 7.45 0.94
N LYS A 354 -10.18 6.13 1.14
CA LYS A 354 -10.65 5.50 2.38
C LYS A 354 -9.52 4.81 3.16
N TRP A 355 -9.33 5.14 4.45
CA TRP A 355 -8.34 4.52 5.33
C TRP A 355 -8.86 3.21 5.89
N ASN A 356 -8.04 2.15 5.86
CA ASN A 356 -8.37 0.84 6.40
C ASN A 356 -7.53 0.45 7.60
N SER A 357 -8.21 -0.20 8.55
CA SER A 357 -7.61 -0.99 9.63
C SER A 357 -7.80 -2.50 9.41
N ASP A 358 -8.33 -2.88 8.24
CA ASP A 358 -8.64 -4.27 7.93
C ASP A 358 -7.35 -5.06 7.64
N LEU A 359 -7.29 -6.29 8.14
CA LEU A 359 -6.24 -7.23 7.78
C LEU A 359 -6.55 -7.80 6.41
N VAL A 360 -5.91 -7.22 5.40
CA VAL A 360 -6.02 -7.70 4.03
C VAL A 360 -5.02 -8.86 3.84
N GLY A 361 -5.49 -9.99 3.31
CA GLY A 361 -4.63 -11.14 3.04
C GLY A 361 -3.54 -10.82 2.02
N VAL A 362 -2.47 -11.62 1.98
CA VAL A 362 -1.43 -11.46 0.95
C VAL A 362 -2.04 -11.76 -0.42
N PRO A 363 -2.11 -10.78 -1.33
CA PRO A 363 -2.69 -10.96 -2.65
C PRO A 363 -1.76 -11.85 -3.47
N LEU A 364 -2.20 -13.07 -3.74
CA LEU A 364 -1.44 -14.02 -4.56
C LEU A 364 -1.75 -13.91 -6.05
N ASP A 365 -2.79 -13.15 -6.42
CA ASP A 365 -3.05 -12.82 -7.81
C ASP A 365 -1.79 -12.24 -8.44
N GLY A 366 -1.42 -12.75 -9.62
CA GLY A 366 -0.22 -12.35 -10.37
C GLY A 366 1.15 -12.60 -9.73
N VAL A 367 1.25 -13.21 -8.54
CA VAL A 367 2.55 -13.68 -8.00
C VAL A 367 3.19 -14.70 -8.93
N HIS A 368 2.38 -15.58 -9.51
CA HIS A 368 2.84 -16.58 -10.49
C HIS A 368 2.85 -16.05 -11.93
N GLU A 369 2.39 -14.82 -12.17
CA GLU A 369 2.56 -14.19 -13.48
C GLU A 369 4.01 -13.76 -13.64
N THR A 370 4.70 -14.32 -14.63
CA THR A 370 6.07 -13.96 -14.95
C THR A 370 6.10 -13.06 -16.18
N VAL A 371 7.06 -12.14 -16.21
CA VAL A 371 7.38 -11.31 -17.38
C VAL A 371 8.83 -11.57 -17.76
N GLU A 372 9.08 -11.62 -19.07
CA GLU A 372 10.43 -11.80 -19.60
C GLU A 372 11.34 -10.65 -19.14
N PHE A 373 12.53 -11.00 -18.64
CA PHE A 373 13.57 -10.03 -18.36
C PHE A 373 14.13 -9.48 -19.68
N ILE A 374 14.07 -8.16 -19.84
CA ILE A 374 14.59 -7.48 -21.02
C ILE A 374 15.77 -6.61 -20.59
N PRO A 375 16.98 -6.86 -21.12
CA PRO A 375 18.13 -5.98 -20.89
C PRO A 375 17.82 -4.54 -21.26
N TRP A 376 18.30 -3.60 -20.46
CA TRP A 376 17.98 -2.17 -20.60
C TRP A 376 18.28 -1.63 -21.99
N GLU A 377 19.44 -2.00 -22.54
CA GLU A 377 19.93 -1.54 -23.85
C GLU A 377 19.05 -1.98 -25.02
N LYS A 378 18.23 -3.01 -24.80
CA LYS A 378 17.32 -3.49 -25.84
C LYS A 378 15.94 -2.82 -25.76
N LYS A 379 15.70 -1.92 -24.79
CA LYS A 379 14.42 -1.20 -24.66
C LYS A 379 14.42 0.03 -25.58
N GLU A 380 13.69 -0.09 -26.69
CA GLU A 380 13.71 0.91 -27.77
C GLU A 380 12.62 1.99 -27.64
N ILE A 381 11.58 1.79 -26.83
CA ILE A 381 10.53 2.81 -26.66
C ILE A 381 10.73 3.57 -25.35
N ASN A 382 10.98 4.86 -25.51
CA ASN A 382 11.10 5.80 -24.40
C ASN A 382 9.76 6.50 -24.12
N LYS A 383 8.68 5.73 -24.01
CA LYS A 383 7.33 6.24 -23.69
C LYS A 383 6.84 5.64 -22.40
N ALA A 384 6.21 6.47 -21.59
CA ALA A 384 5.46 6.07 -20.41
C ALA A 384 4.17 5.36 -20.84
N PHE A 385 4.01 4.11 -20.44
CA PHE A 385 2.95 3.23 -20.90
C PHE A 385 2.00 2.82 -19.79
N TRP A 386 0.71 2.93 -20.05
CA TRP A 386 -0.34 2.37 -19.20
C TRP A 386 -1.57 1.97 -20.02
N ARG A 387 -2.14 0.82 -19.67
CA ARG A 387 -3.47 0.38 -20.11
C ARG A 387 -4.23 -0.12 -18.89
N GLY A 388 -5.53 0.05 -18.85
CA GLY A 388 -6.30 -0.47 -17.74
C GLY A 388 -7.77 -0.22 -17.99
N THR A 389 -8.64 -1.08 -17.48
CA THR A 389 -10.07 -0.77 -17.59
C THR A 389 -10.46 0.27 -16.53
N ALA A 390 -11.64 0.88 -16.70
CA ALA A 390 -12.18 1.91 -15.81
C ALA A 390 -12.68 1.32 -14.49
N THR A 391 -11.80 0.64 -13.74
CA THR A 391 -12.13 0.14 -12.40
C THR A 391 -11.34 0.85 -11.35
N GLY A 392 -11.98 1.15 -10.23
CA GLY A 392 -11.40 2.01 -9.21
C GLY A 392 -12.40 3.01 -8.65
N LEU A 393 -13.65 2.99 -9.15
CA LEU A 393 -14.83 3.60 -8.57
C LEU A 393 -16.04 2.95 -9.26
N PHE A 394 -17.19 2.87 -8.58
CA PHE A 394 -18.47 2.65 -9.27
C PHE A 394 -18.93 3.98 -9.89
N HIS A 395 -19.15 3.99 -11.20
CA HIS A 395 -19.46 5.18 -11.98
C HIS A 395 -20.97 5.38 -12.02
N ASP A 396 -21.45 6.45 -11.40
CA ASP A 396 -22.84 6.88 -11.44
C ASP A 396 -22.91 8.41 -11.33
N LYS A 397 -24.11 8.98 -11.34
CA LYS A 397 -24.33 10.43 -11.16
C LYS A 397 -24.02 10.95 -9.75
N LEU A 398 -23.91 10.07 -8.75
CA LEU A 398 -23.63 10.47 -7.36
C LEU A 398 -22.14 10.63 -7.11
N ASN A 399 -21.32 9.91 -7.87
CA ASN A 399 -19.88 9.96 -7.75
C ASN A 399 -19.27 10.82 -8.88
N ALA A 400 -18.26 11.62 -8.53
CA ALA A 400 -17.52 12.43 -9.50
C ALA A 400 -16.55 11.56 -10.30
N TRP A 401 -17.05 10.62 -11.11
CA TRP A 401 -16.23 9.61 -11.78
C TRP A 401 -15.23 10.18 -12.79
N ARG A 402 -15.47 11.37 -13.35
CA ARG A 402 -14.47 12.06 -14.19
C ARG A 402 -13.20 12.41 -13.42
N GLN A 403 -13.30 12.49 -12.08
CA GLN A 403 -12.24 12.82 -11.14
C GLN A 403 -11.54 11.59 -10.56
N SER A 404 -12.01 10.37 -10.86
CA SER A 404 -11.33 9.19 -10.37
C SER A 404 -9.96 9.01 -11.02
N GLN A 405 -9.10 8.30 -10.29
CA GLN A 405 -7.66 8.34 -10.52
C GLN A 405 -7.25 7.82 -11.91
N ARG A 406 -7.95 6.82 -12.47
CA ARG A 406 -7.62 6.24 -13.78
C ARG A 406 -8.10 7.14 -14.93
N GLU A 407 -9.23 7.79 -14.74
CA GLU A 407 -9.84 8.70 -15.68
C GLU A 407 -8.98 9.95 -15.79
N ARG A 408 -8.51 10.51 -14.66
CA ARG A 408 -7.53 11.61 -14.65
C ARG A 408 -6.22 11.23 -15.35
N LEU A 409 -5.75 9.99 -15.20
CA LEU A 409 -4.56 9.53 -15.95
C LEU A 409 -4.85 9.49 -17.46
N HIS A 410 -6.02 8.98 -17.86
CA HIS A 410 -6.42 8.96 -19.27
C HIS A 410 -6.50 10.38 -19.84
N TRP A 411 -7.12 11.33 -19.13
CA TRP A 411 -7.16 12.73 -19.55
C TRP A 411 -5.77 13.36 -19.63
N PHE A 412 -4.91 13.11 -18.63
CA PHE A 412 -3.53 13.58 -18.67
C PHE A 412 -2.78 13.04 -19.91
N GLY A 413 -2.91 11.76 -20.18
CA GLY A 413 -2.20 11.09 -21.27
C GLY A 413 -2.72 11.41 -22.67
N ASN A 414 -3.88 12.05 -22.82
CA ASN A 414 -4.53 12.35 -24.11
C ASN A 414 -4.85 13.84 -24.31
N ASN A 415 -4.68 14.69 -23.30
CA ASN A 415 -4.81 16.14 -23.45
C ASN A 415 -3.63 16.70 -24.26
N MET A 416 -3.91 17.23 -25.46
CA MET A 416 -2.91 17.81 -26.37
C MET A 416 -2.80 19.34 -26.28
N THR A 417 -3.56 19.98 -25.39
CA THR A 417 -3.67 21.45 -25.36
C THR A 417 -2.79 22.08 -24.28
N GLY A 418 -2.20 23.23 -24.59
CA GLY A 418 -1.47 24.07 -23.65
C GLY A 418 0.06 23.96 -23.76
N THR A 419 0.75 24.67 -22.88
CA THR A 419 2.21 24.73 -22.84
C THR A 419 2.69 24.26 -21.47
N VAL A 420 3.68 23.37 -21.44
CA VAL A 420 4.19 22.78 -20.20
C VAL A 420 5.60 23.33 -19.91
N PRO A 421 5.83 23.98 -18.76
CA PRO A 421 7.19 24.25 -18.29
C PRO A 421 7.81 22.92 -17.84
N LEU A 422 8.97 22.55 -18.36
CA LEU A 422 9.72 21.36 -17.92
C LEU A 422 10.99 21.77 -17.20
N LEU A 423 11.23 21.16 -16.04
CA LEU A 423 12.52 21.15 -15.37
C LEU A 423 13.44 20.14 -16.06
N LEU A 424 14.55 20.62 -16.61
CA LEU A 424 15.52 19.82 -17.33
C LEU A 424 16.64 19.32 -16.40
N PRO A 425 17.41 18.29 -16.82
CA PRO A 425 18.52 17.76 -16.02
C PRO A 425 19.56 18.79 -15.57
N ASP A 426 19.77 19.86 -16.35
CA ASP A 426 20.70 20.95 -16.03
C ASP A 426 20.12 22.00 -15.06
N GLY A 427 18.89 21.79 -14.58
CA GLY A 427 18.15 22.70 -13.70
C GLY A 427 17.47 23.86 -14.44
N SER A 428 17.62 23.96 -15.77
CA SER A 428 16.91 24.99 -16.53
C SER A 428 15.43 24.64 -16.69
N ILE A 429 14.57 25.67 -16.67
CA ILE A 429 13.14 25.52 -16.96
C ILE A 429 12.90 26.11 -18.34
N LYS A 430 12.34 25.29 -19.24
CA LYS A 430 11.96 25.70 -20.61
C LYS A 430 10.54 25.22 -20.90
N HIS A 431 9.91 25.80 -21.92
CA HIS A 431 8.50 25.55 -22.24
C HIS A 431 8.37 24.74 -23.53
N TRP A 432 7.45 23.78 -23.54
CA TRP A 432 7.13 22.96 -24.71
C TRP A 432 5.63 22.87 -24.94
N ASP A 433 5.26 22.67 -26.20
CA ASP A 433 3.89 22.31 -26.56
C ASP A 433 3.54 20.95 -25.94
N ARG A 434 2.39 20.88 -25.26
CA ARG A 434 1.92 19.65 -24.64
C ARG A 434 1.70 18.55 -25.67
N ALA A 435 1.24 18.90 -26.88
CA ALA A 435 1.01 17.92 -27.94
C ALA A 435 2.28 17.13 -28.29
N ASP A 436 3.42 17.82 -28.41
CA ASP A 436 4.71 17.22 -28.70
C ASP A 436 5.16 16.29 -27.56
N LEU A 437 4.93 16.68 -26.30
CA LEU A 437 5.29 15.87 -25.14
C LEU A 437 4.45 14.60 -25.04
N VAL A 438 3.14 14.71 -25.27
CA VAL A 438 2.23 13.56 -25.25
C VAL A 438 2.59 12.59 -26.37
N ASP A 439 2.78 13.07 -27.61
CA ASP A 439 3.18 12.20 -28.71
C ASP A 439 4.51 11.51 -28.44
N LYS A 440 5.51 12.25 -27.93
CA LYS A 440 6.85 11.71 -27.72
C LYS A 440 6.95 10.77 -26.52
N TRP A 441 6.25 11.05 -25.43
CA TRP A 441 6.50 10.43 -24.12
C TRP A 441 5.32 9.72 -23.48
N SER A 442 4.09 9.84 -24.00
CA SER A 442 2.90 9.21 -23.41
C SER A 442 2.30 8.16 -24.34
N ASP A 443 2.11 6.95 -23.82
CA ASP A 443 1.18 5.99 -24.39
C ASP A 443 0.25 5.41 -23.31
N VAL A 444 -0.75 6.20 -22.96
CA VAL A 444 -1.61 5.95 -21.81
C VAL A 444 -3.08 5.99 -22.22
N GLY A 445 -3.88 5.03 -21.76
CA GLY A 445 -5.32 5.09 -21.97
C GLY A 445 -6.13 3.99 -21.29
N LEU A 446 -7.40 4.30 -21.03
CA LEU A 446 -8.38 3.32 -20.58
C LEU A 446 -8.64 2.29 -21.68
N SER A 447 -8.91 1.03 -21.32
CA SER A 447 -9.11 -0.04 -22.28
C SER A 447 -10.30 -0.94 -21.96
N GLY A 448 -10.87 -1.54 -23.00
CA GLY A 448 -11.92 -2.55 -22.88
C GLY A 448 -13.33 -2.02 -22.58
N GLY A 449 -13.59 -0.74 -22.86
CA GLY A 449 -14.92 -0.13 -22.80
C GLY A 449 -15.40 0.28 -21.40
N PRO A 450 -16.61 0.87 -21.30
CA PRO A 450 -17.22 1.25 -20.04
C PRO A 450 -17.49 0.02 -19.16
N THR A 451 -17.02 0.05 -17.93
CA THR A 451 -17.17 -1.03 -16.93
C THR A 451 -17.40 -0.41 -15.54
N GLN A 452 -18.02 -1.15 -14.61
CA GLN A 452 -18.37 -0.63 -13.28
C GLN A 452 -19.17 0.68 -13.32
N CYS A 453 -20.13 0.79 -14.25
CA CYS A 453 -20.95 1.97 -14.44
C CYS A 453 -22.45 1.65 -14.33
N ASN A 454 -23.23 2.65 -13.96
CA ASN A 454 -24.68 2.57 -13.95
C ASN A 454 -25.22 2.80 -15.37
N VAL A 455 -25.97 1.80 -15.86
CA VAL A 455 -26.60 1.86 -17.19
C VAL A 455 -27.89 2.68 -17.13
N GLU A 456 -28.65 2.58 -16.03
CA GLU A 456 -29.97 3.19 -15.89
C GLU A 456 -29.91 4.71 -15.80
N ASP A 457 -28.82 5.27 -15.26
CA ASP A 457 -28.63 6.72 -15.17
C ASP A 457 -27.93 7.32 -16.41
N GLY A 458 -27.55 6.51 -17.39
CA GLY A 458 -26.84 6.93 -18.61
C GLY A 458 -25.34 7.19 -18.41
N THR A 459 -24.75 6.85 -17.27
CA THR A 459 -23.31 7.06 -17.01
C THR A 459 -22.44 6.20 -17.92
N CYS A 460 -22.84 4.95 -18.20
CA CYS A 460 -22.11 4.10 -19.13
C CYS A 460 -22.04 4.70 -20.55
N ASP A 461 -23.13 5.32 -21.02
CA ASP A 461 -23.18 5.96 -22.33
C ASP A 461 -22.29 7.20 -22.36
N ALA A 462 -22.36 8.05 -21.33
CA ALA A 462 -21.47 9.20 -21.18
C ALA A 462 -19.99 8.81 -21.17
N MET A 463 -19.63 7.71 -20.49
CA MET A 463 -18.26 7.18 -20.53
C MET A 463 -17.86 6.73 -21.94
N ALA A 464 -18.76 6.06 -22.67
CA ALA A 464 -18.48 5.60 -24.03
C ALA A 464 -18.34 6.76 -25.03
N GLU A 465 -19.03 7.88 -24.79
CA GLU A 465 -18.94 9.09 -25.61
C GLU A 465 -17.69 9.94 -25.30
N GLU A 466 -17.33 10.06 -24.03
CA GLU A 466 -16.24 10.95 -23.58
C GLU A 466 -14.85 10.30 -23.63
N ILE A 467 -14.75 8.97 -23.44
CA ILE A 467 -13.47 8.26 -23.33
C ILE A 467 -13.15 7.54 -24.64
N ASP A 468 -12.00 7.86 -25.21
CA ASP A 468 -11.41 7.06 -26.30
C ASP A 468 -10.73 5.82 -25.71
N PHE A 469 -11.47 4.71 -25.66
CA PHE A 469 -10.98 3.44 -25.12
C PHE A 469 -9.98 2.80 -26.08
N LYS A 470 -8.72 2.68 -25.63
CA LYS A 470 -7.67 1.98 -26.35
C LYS A 470 -7.87 0.46 -26.32
N ASP A 471 -7.27 -0.22 -27.27
CA ASP A 471 -7.29 -1.69 -27.33
C ASP A 471 -6.72 -2.32 -26.05
N ARG A 472 -7.32 -3.44 -25.66
CA ARG A 472 -6.74 -4.28 -24.62
C ARG A 472 -5.47 -4.89 -25.15
N VAL A 473 -4.43 -4.74 -24.36
CA VAL A 473 -3.14 -5.31 -24.68
C VAL A 473 -3.01 -6.66 -23.93
N SER A 474 -2.37 -7.66 -24.55
CA SER A 474 -2.21 -9.02 -23.99
C SER A 474 -1.61 -8.96 -22.57
N LYS A 475 -1.75 -9.98 -21.72
CA LYS A 475 -1.15 -9.92 -20.36
C LYS A 475 0.37 -9.67 -20.37
N GLU A 476 1.06 -10.02 -21.46
CA GLU A 476 2.49 -9.81 -21.70
C GLU A 476 2.81 -8.32 -22.00
N ASP A 477 1.91 -7.64 -22.71
CA ASP A 477 2.08 -6.27 -23.19
C ASP A 477 1.16 -5.25 -22.48
N GLY A 478 0.21 -5.70 -21.65
CA GLY A 478 -1.00 -5.00 -21.26
C GLY A 478 -1.54 -5.35 -19.88
N ILE A 479 -2.24 -4.38 -19.31
CA ILE A 479 -2.50 -4.23 -17.88
C ILE A 479 -4.03 -4.28 -17.68
N ASN A 480 -4.56 -5.23 -16.87
CA ASN A 480 -6.00 -5.41 -16.56
C ASN A 480 -6.24 -5.60 -15.04
N ASN A 481 -7.39 -5.19 -14.49
CA ASN A 481 -7.84 -4.80 -13.11
C ASN A 481 -7.14 -5.26 -11.82
N GLY A 482 -7.49 -4.54 -10.74
CA GLY A 482 -6.67 -4.24 -9.56
C GLY A 482 -6.32 -5.45 -8.70
N TRP A 483 -5.03 -5.49 -8.34
CA TRP A 483 -4.40 -5.86 -7.07
C TRP A 483 -2.91 -5.53 -7.24
N SER A 484 -2.13 -5.58 -6.16
CA SER A 484 -0.67 -5.38 -6.16
C SER A 484 0.11 -6.33 -7.09
N SER A 485 -0.58 -7.37 -7.60
CA SER A 485 -0.16 -8.35 -8.59
C SER A 485 0.67 -7.77 -9.74
N ARG A 486 0.20 -6.68 -10.35
CA ARG A 486 0.92 -6.09 -11.50
C ARG A 486 2.15 -5.31 -11.09
N PHE A 487 2.18 -4.74 -9.88
CA PHE A 487 3.32 -3.93 -9.45
C PHE A 487 4.56 -4.82 -9.40
N ARG A 488 4.47 -5.96 -8.70
CA ARG A 488 5.53 -6.98 -8.66
C ARG A 488 5.94 -7.42 -10.07
N ARG A 489 4.96 -7.72 -10.92
CA ARG A 489 5.19 -8.15 -12.30
C ARG A 489 5.93 -7.09 -13.14
N LEU A 490 5.63 -5.81 -12.94
CA LEU A 490 6.27 -4.70 -13.67
C LEU A 490 7.73 -4.50 -13.24
N LEU A 491 8.00 -4.60 -11.93
CA LEU A 491 9.36 -4.56 -11.38
C LEU A 491 10.19 -5.76 -11.91
N GLN A 492 9.58 -6.95 -11.98
CA GLN A 492 10.23 -8.15 -12.52
C GLN A 492 10.71 -7.98 -13.97
N GLY A 493 10.03 -7.17 -14.79
CA GLY A 493 10.38 -6.94 -16.20
C GLY A 493 11.57 -5.98 -16.44
N ASN A 494 12.32 -5.61 -15.39
CA ASN A 494 13.44 -4.66 -15.46
C ASN A 494 12.98 -3.31 -16.04
N ASN A 495 11.90 -2.74 -15.52
CA ASN A 495 11.35 -1.47 -15.97
C ASN A 495 11.44 -0.45 -14.85
N VAL A 496 11.59 0.84 -15.19
CA VAL A 496 11.28 1.90 -14.22
C VAL A 496 9.78 1.97 -14.07
N VAL A 497 9.31 1.72 -12.84
CA VAL A 497 7.89 1.69 -12.53
C VAL A 497 7.51 2.96 -11.80
N PHE A 498 6.58 3.72 -12.37
CA PHE A 498 6.00 4.88 -11.72
C PHE A 498 4.86 4.41 -10.82
N LYS A 499 4.80 4.82 -9.57
CA LYS A 499 3.76 4.39 -8.61
C LYS A 499 2.97 5.61 -8.12
N SER A 500 1.69 5.64 -8.50
CA SER A 500 0.70 6.57 -7.96
C SER A 500 -0.36 5.79 -7.18
N THR A 501 -0.45 6.02 -5.86
CA THR A 501 -1.47 5.38 -5.02
C THR A 501 -1.72 6.16 -3.74
N LEU A 502 -2.94 6.03 -3.21
CA LEU A 502 -3.38 6.55 -1.92
C LEU A 502 -3.45 5.48 -0.83
N TYR A 503 -3.14 4.24 -1.17
CA TYR A 503 -3.19 3.14 -0.25
C TYR A 503 -1.91 3.08 0.59
N VAL A 504 -1.97 3.72 1.75
CA VAL A 504 -0.94 3.62 2.81
C VAL A 504 -0.77 2.17 3.28
N ASN A 505 -1.85 1.38 3.20
CA ASN A 505 -1.95 -0.02 3.59
C ASN A 505 -2.34 -0.91 2.41
N SER A 506 -1.82 -0.61 1.20
CA SER A 506 -1.91 -1.60 0.12
C SER A 506 -1.30 -2.90 0.66
N PRO A 507 -1.92 -4.07 0.46
CA PRO A 507 -1.48 -5.35 1.02
C PRO A 507 -0.20 -5.89 0.34
N ILE A 508 0.71 -4.99 -0.01
CA ILE A 508 2.09 -5.31 -0.29
C ILE A 508 2.75 -5.34 1.09
N PHE A 509 2.88 -6.53 1.65
CA PHE A 509 3.67 -6.84 2.85
C PHE A 509 5.13 -6.31 2.84
N GLN A 510 5.54 -5.65 1.76
CA GLN A 510 6.88 -5.18 1.47
C GLN A 510 6.97 -3.67 1.24
N GLN A 511 5.89 -2.91 1.46
CA GLN A 511 5.89 -1.47 1.19
C GLN A 511 7.01 -0.75 1.95
N ASP A 512 7.30 -1.15 3.19
CA ASP A 512 8.41 -0.58 3.97
C ASP A 512 9.81 -1.06 3.51
N MET A 513 9.91 -2.13 2.71
CA MET A 513 11.16 -2.57 2.08
C MET A 513 11.39 -1.92 0.70
N LEU A 514 10.31 -1.47 0.05
CA LEU A 514 10.37 -0.79 -1.23
C LEU A 514 10.70 0.70 -1.06
N ILE A 515 11.98 1.02 -1.19
CA ILE A 515 12.48 2.40 -1.12
C ILE A 515 12.10 3.20 -2.39
N PRO A 516 11.36 4.33 -2.25
CA PRO A 516 11.07 5.24 -3.36
C PRO A 516 12.36 5.86 -3.93
N TRP A 517 12.40 6.09 -5.24
CA TRP A 517 13.58 6.51 -6.03
C TRP A 517 14.74 5.51 -6.12
N TYR A 518 14.67 4.38 -5.41
CA TYR A 518 15.63 3.28 -5.54
C TYR A 518 15.03 2.09 -6.28
N HIS A 519 13.84 1.63 -5.89
CA HIS A 519 13.13 0.52 -6.55
C HIS A 519 12.02 0.96 -7.49
N TYR A 520 11.48 2.17 -7.32
CA TYR A 520 10.39 2.69 -8.14
C TYR A 520 10.35 4.21 -8.05
N VAL A 521 9.65 4.87 -8.98
CA VAL A 521 9.50 6.33 -8.98
C VAL A 521 8.12 6.70 -8.42
N PRO A 522 8.01 7.33 -7.24
CA PRO A 522 6.73 7.81 -6.72
C PRO A 522 6.24 8.98 -7.57
N THR A 523 4.93 9.02 -7.85
CA THR A 523 4.31 10.16 -8.55
C THR A 523 3.12 10.71 -7.82
N LYS A 524 2.93 12.02 -7.97
CA LYS A 524 1.76 12.71 -7.44
C LYS A 524 0.48 12.16 -8.03
N LEU A 525 -0.60 12.36 -7.29
CA LEU A 525 -1.93 11.90 -7.69
C LEU A 525 -2.51 12.75 -8.81
N ASP A 526 -2.07 13.99 -8.97
CA ASP A 526 -2.43 14.90 -10.08
C ASP A 526 -1.60 14.67 -11.34
N TYR A 527 -0.58 13.80 -11.28
CA TYR A 527 0.35 13.50 -12.37
C TYR A 527 1.15 14.71 -12.88
N SER A 528 1.15 15.81 -12.14
CA SER A 528 1.81 17.07 -12.53
C SER A 528 3.33 16.93 -12.67
N ASP A 529 3.93 15.97 -11.97
CA ASP A 529 5.36 15.70 -11.93
C ASP A 529 5.84 14.71 -13.02
N ILE A 530 4.93 14.04 -13.74
CA ILE A 530 5.32 12.98 -14.70
C ILE A 530 6.24 13.52 -15.79
N PHE A 531 5.89 14.64 -16.44
CA PHE A 531 6.71 15.15 -17.54
C PHE A 531 8.07 15.68 -17.09
N ASP A 532 8.17 16.27 -15.90
CA ASP A 532 9.45 16.71 -15.33
C ASP A 532 10.35 15.51 -15.03
N ILE A 533 9.79 14.44 -14.46
CA ILE A 533 10.51 13.19 -14.21
C ILE A 533 10.98 12.55 -15.52
N LEU A 534 10.13 12.53 -16.55
CA LEU A 534 10.48 11.99 -17.87
C LEU A 534 11.58 12.82 -18.54
N ALA A 535 11.51 14.15 -18.44
CA ALA A 535 12.55 15.05 -18.94
C ALA A 535 13.88 14.85 -18.21
N PHE A 536 13.86 14.56 -16.91
CA PHE A 536 15.07 14.25 -16.15
C PHE A 536 15.77 12.97 -16.65
N PHE A 537 15.01 11.88 -16.84
CA PHE A 537 15.60 10.61 -17.27
C PHE A 537 15.94 10.57 -18.76
N GLN A 538 15.09 11.13 -19.63
CA GLN A 538 15.27 11.05 -21.09
C GLN A 538 16.03 12.23 -21.69
N GLY A 539 16.08 13.37 -20.99
CA GLY A 539 16.65 14.61 -21.49
C GLY A 539 15.60 15.51 -22.14
N SER A 540 16.06 16.60 -22.76
CA SER A 540 15.14 17.55 -23.37
C SER A 540 14.43 16.96 -24.60
N PRO A 541 13.18 17.39 -24.89
CA PRO A 541 12.43 16.91 -26.06
C PRO A 541 13.15 17.15 -27.39
N ASP A 542 14.00 18.16 -27.51
CA ASP A 542 14.80 18.45 -28.71
C ASP A 542 16.15 17.72 -28.74
N GLY A 543 16.52 16.99 -27.68
CA GLY A 543 17.80 16.30 -27.55
C GLY A 543 19.00 17.20 -27.26
N SER A 544 18.79 18.49 -27.01
CA SER A 544 19.86 19.45 -26.69
C SER A 544 20.55 19.18 -25.35
N ILE A 545 19.81 18.65 -24.37
CA ILE A 545 20.31 18.32 -23.04
C ILE A 545 20.15 16.81 -22.83
N PRO A 546 21.25 16.07 -22.56
CA PRO A 546 21.18 14.64 -22.31
C PRO A 546 20.44 14.33 -21.00
N GLY A 547 19.65 13.26 -21.03
CA GLY A 547 18.99 12.74 -19.83
C GLY A 547 19.88 11.87 -18.96
N ARG A 548 19.38 11.55 -17.77
CA ARG A 548 19.99 10.61 -16.81
C ARG A 548 19.47 9.19 -16.99
N ASP A 549 19.64 8.63 -18.19
CA ASP A 549 19.26 7.25 -18.51
C ASP A 549 20.02 6.22 -17.66
N ASP A 550 21.24 6.57 -17.22
CA ASP A 550 22.05 5.80 -16.29
C ASP A 550 21.32 5.54 -14.96
N LEU A 551 20.69 6.56 -14.39
CA LEU A 551 19.93 6.44 -13.14
C LEU A 551 18.62 5.67 -13.36
N ALA A 552 17.95 5.86 -14.49
CA ALA A 552 16.76 5.09 -14.85
C ALA A 552 17.06 3.58 -14.93
N LYS A 553 18.18 3.24 -15.60
CA LYS A 553 18.68 1.87 -15.68
C LYS A 553 18.98 1.28 -14.31
N GLU A 554 19.62 2.05 -13.44
CA GLU A 554 19.95 1.62 -12.07
C GLU A 554 18.69 1.30 -11.26
N ILE A 555 17.68 2.19 -11.28
CA ILE A 555 16.39 1.97 -10.59
C ILE A 555 15.71 0.70 -11.11
N ALA A 556 15.68 0.49 -12.42
CA ALA A 556 15.07 -0.69 -13.02
C ALA A 556 15.77 -1.99 -12.63
N ALA A 557 17.11 -1.96 -12.52
CA ALA A 557 17.91 -3.11 -12.09
C ALA A 557 17.66 -3.44 -10.61
N HIS A 558 17.69 -2.44 -9.73
CA HIS A 558 17.40 -2.61 -8.30
C HIS A 558 15.98 -3.14 -8.07
N ALA A 559 14.99 -2.63 -8.83
CA ALA A 559 13.63 -3.12 -8.81
C ALA A 559 13.53 -4.62 -9.15
N HIS A 560 14.23 -5.03 -10.21
CA HIS A 560 14.26 -6.42 -10.65
C HIS A 560 14.90 -7.34 -9.61
N GLU A 561 16.08 -6.95 -9.10
CA GLU A 561 16.81 -7.65 -8.05
C GLU A 561 15.95 -7.80 -6.79
N PHE A 562 15.30 -6.74 -6.34
CA PHE A 562 14.39 -6.78 -5.20
C PHE A 562 13.30 -7.83 -5.35
N VAL A 563 12.69 -7.96 -6.54
CA VAL A 563 11.67 -9.00 -6.78
C VAL A 563 12.27 -10.40 -6.71
N GLN A 564 13.48 -10.60 -7.25
CA GLN A 564 14.16 -11.90 -7.24
C GLN A 564 14.61 -12.30 -5.84
N GLU A 565 15.03 -11.35 -5.01
CA GLU A 565 15.66 -11.66 -3.72
C GLU A 565 14.74 -11.52 -2.52
N ARG A 566 13.81 -10.56 -2.58
CA ARG A 566 13.00 -10.15 -1.43
C ARG A 566 11.50 -10.26 -1.67
N TRP A 567 11.04 -10.55 -2.90
CA TRP A 567 9.62 -10.73 -3.25
C TRP A 567 9.29 -12.12 -3.81
N ARG A 568 9.82 -13.15 -3.17
CA ARG A 568 9.54 -14.56 -3.48
C ARG A 568 8.43 -15.11 -2.61
N GLU A 569 8.01 -16.34 -2.92
CA GLU A 569 6.99 -17.04 -2.15
C GLU A 569 7.43 -17.28 -0.71
N GLU A 570 8.72 -17.54 -0.49
CA GLU A 570 9.33 -17.73 0.81
C GLU A 570 9.28 -16.44 1.66
N ASP A 571 9.45 -15.27 1.04
CA ASP A 571 9.32 -13.97 1.72
C ASP A 571 7.86 -13.71 2.12
N MET A 572 6.89 -14.04 1.26
CA MET A 572 5.45 -14.00 1.58
C MET A 572 5.07 -14.96 2.70
N ARG A 573 5.62 -16.17 2.67
CA ARG A 573 5.43 -17.18 3.71
C ARG A 573 5.99 -16.71 5.04
N SER A 574 7.15 -16.06 5.05
CA SER A 574 7.73 -15.46 6.27
C SER A 574 6.80 -14.41 6.88
N PHE A 575 6.22 -13.53 6.07
CA PHE A 575 5.21 -12.57 6.52
C PHE A 575 3.98 -13.26 7.12
N MET A 576 3.41 -14.24 6.41
CA MET A 576 2.23 -14.97 6.85
C MET A 576 2.48 -15.77 8.14
N TYR A 577 3.67 -16.35 8.28
CA TYR A 577 4.07 -17.05 9.49
C TYR A 577 3.99 -16.10 10.69
N LEU A 578 4.66 -14.95 10.63
CA LEU A 578 4.66 -14.00 11.73
C LEU A 578 3.26 -13.43 12.00
N LEU A 579 2.46 -13.22 10.95
CA LEU A 579 1.05 -12.78 11.05
C LEU A 579 0.19 -13.77 11.84
N ILE A 580 0.37 -15.08 11.60
CA ILE A 580 -0.34 -16.10 12.37
C ILE A 580 0.07 -16.09 13.83
N LEU A 581 1.36 -15.92 14.13
CA LEU A 581 1.84 -15.82 15.52
C LEU A 581 1.27 -14.57 16.23
N GLU A 582 1.20 -13.44 15.53
CA GLU A 582 0.54 -12.23 16.07
C GLU A 582 -0.93 -12.47 16.36
N TYR A 583 -1.63 -13.14 15.44
CA TYR A 583 -3.04 -13.44 15.61
C TYR A 583 -3.27 -14.45 16.75
N TRP A 584 -2.38 -15.43 16.90
CA TRP A 584 -2.38 -16.35 18.04
C TRP A 584 -2.23 -15.60 19.37
N ARG A 585 -1.29 -14.65 19.45
CA ARG A 585 -1.15 -13.77 20.61
C ARG A 585 -2.39 -12.92 20.83
N LEU A 586 -2.98 -12.37 19.78
CA LEU A 586 -4.19 -11.54 19.86
C LEU A 586 -5.37 -12.32 20.46
N MET A 587 -5.54 -13.57 20.03
CA MET A 587 -6.60 -14.48 20.48
C MET A 587 -6.27 -15.24 21.77
N SER A 588 -5.12 -15.00 22.39
CA SER A 588 -4.74 -15.61 23.67
C SER A 588 -5.26 -14.79 24.86
N ASP A 589 -5.82 -15.48 25.86
CA ASP A 589 -6.28 -14.84 27.11
C ASP A 589 -5.08 -14.37 27.96
N ASP A 590 -4.00 -15.17 28.04
CA ASP A 590 -2.71 -14.74 28.60
C ASP A 590 -1.73 -14.31 27.49
N ARG A 591 -1.81 -13.03 27.12
CA ARG A 591 -0.93 -12.43 26.10
C ARG A 591 0.53 -12.35 26.54
N LYS A 592 0.80 -12.38 27.84
CA LYS A 592 2.17 -12.37 28.37
C LYS A 592 2.81 -13.74 28.16
N ALA A 593 2.08 -14.82 28.44
CA ALA A 593 2.52 -16.18 28.11
C ALA A 593 2.61 -16.42 26.59
N ALA A 594 1.71 -15.80 25.81
CA ALA A 594 1.76 -15.82 24.35
C ALA A 594 2.80 -14.85 23.73
N SER A 595 3.69 -14.29 24.54
CA SER A 595 4.85 -13.52 24.09
C SER A 595 6.13 -14.33 24.26
N TYR A 596 7.09 -14.14 23.35
CA TYR A 596 8.41 -14.73 23.40
C TYR A 596 9.17 -14.33 24.67
N GLN A 597 9.83 -15.27 25.34
CA GLN A 597 10.41 -15.06 26.68
C GLN A 597 11.93 -14.89 26.74
N GLY A 598 12.69 -15.20 25.68
CA GLY A 598 14.15 -15.07 25.73
C GLY A 598 14.86 -15.26 24.41
#